data_AF-A0A2S9F1M2-F1
#
_entry.id   AF-A0A2S9F1M2-F1
#
_cell.length_a   1.000
_cell.length_b   1.000
_cell.length_c   1.000
_cell.angle_alpha   90.00
_cell.angle_beta   90.00
_cell.angle_gamma   90.00
#
_symmetry.space_group_name_H-M   'P 1'
#
loop_
_entity.id
_entity.type
_entity.pdbx_description
1 polymer ?
#
loop_
_entity_poly.entity_id
_entity_poly.type
_entity_poly.pdbx_seq_one_letter_code
_entity_poly.pdbx_strand_id
1 'polypeptide(L)'
;MTLVTRHGSEVASVFDLLGRDENDLTSALGFALSSSPVLTAAILKRLGKRLGTRFSGDVEIAMEVRDKQGRTDLEVRLAEALLVFEAKRDWLLPSETQLRQYAGRVRARGALVTLSQASAALAALQLPDQVRGVPIVHLPWTDVLDDVAAARGKCRGRERFWLEELSAYLKGVIRVRDVADSRTYCVSLNHQKTGGKLDLTFVEWVTKKFTYYHPYGVSGWPTEPPNFMAFRWGGAVQRIHRVVKAEVVPTLLDRYPDLPGNDFTLRPHAIYKLSARRLPPLEPIPTGAPYRANRMWVLLDQLQTADTFAEAVERSRELIQGA
;
A
#
# COMPACT_ATOMS: atom_id res chain seq x y z
N MET A 1 -16.02 -24.47 -18.53
CA MET A 1 -15.25 -23.31 -18.01
C MET A 1 -14.15 -23.91 -17.14
N THR A 2 -12.89 -23.64 -17.45
CA THR A 2 -11.76 -24.24 -16.73
C THR A 2 -11.23 -23.21 -15.74
N LEU A 3 -11.25 -23.53 -14.46
CA LEU A 3 -10.67 -22.70 -13.40
C LEU A 3 -9.21 -23.12 -13.19
N VAL A 4 -8.29 -22.15 -13.20
CA VAL A 4 -6.89 -22.38 -12.85
C VAL A 4 -6.64 -21.76 -11.49
N THR A 5 -6.11 -22.54 -10.56
CA THR A 5 -5.76 -22.07 -9.21
C THR A 5 -4.31 -22.40 -8.90
N ARG A 6 -3.61 -21.47 -8.23
CA ARG A 6 -2.25 -21.66 -7.69
C ARG A 6 -2.28 -21.35 -6.19
N HIS A 7 -1.81 -22.30 -5.36
CA HIS A 7 -1.87 -22.20 -3.89
C HIS A 7 -3.25 -21.79 -3.35
N GLY A 8 -4.33 -22.32 -3.94
CA GLY A 8 -5.72 -22.03 -3.53
C GLY A 8 -6.28 -20.67 -4.00
N SER A 9 -5.49 -19.86 -4.71
CA SER A 9 -5.94 -18.61 -5.32
C SER A 9 -6.23 -18.78 -6.81
N GLU A 10 -7.29 -18.15 -7.30
CA GLU A 10 -7.59 -18.07 -8.74
C GLU A 10 -6.47 -17.34 -9.50
N VAL A 11 -6.07 -17.90 -10.64
CA VAL A 11 -5.12 -17.30 -11.59
C VAL A 11 -5.95 -16.51 -12.61
N ALA A 12 -6.05 -15.20 -12.41
CA ALA A 12 -6.84 -14.31 -13.25
C ALA A 12 -6.02 -13.73 -14.42
N SER A 13 -4.69 -13.79 -14.32
CA SER A 13 -3.71 -13.38 -15.32
C SER A 13 -2.54 -14.36 -15.31
N VAL A 14 -1.89 -14.55 -16.45
CA VAL A 14 -0.64 -15.33 -16.55
C VAL A 14 0.45 -14.81 -15.63
N PHE A 15 0.44 -13.51 -15.28
CA PHE A 15 1.40 -12.95 -14.32
C PHE A 15 1.15 -13.39 -12.87
N ASP A 16 -0.06 -13.87 -12.51
CA ASP A 16 -0.30 -14.48 -11.19
C ASP A 16 0.57 -15.75 -10.96
N LEU A 17 1.13 -16.32 -12.04
CA LEU A 17 2.07 -17.44 -11.95
C LEU A 17 3.44 -17.04 -11.40
N LEU A 18 3.83 -15.77 -11.44
CA LEU A 18 5.06 -15.27 -10.82
C LEU A 18 4.90 -15.28 -9.30
N GLY A 19 3.92 -14.54 -8.80
CA GLY A 19 3.69 -14.31 -7.39
C GLY A 19 3.12 -12.91 -7.19
N ARG A 20 3.27 -12.34 -5.99
CA ARG A 20 2.77 -10.99 -5.66
C ARG A 20 3.74 -10.16 -4.80
N ASP A 21 5.00 -10.59 -4.71
CA ASP A 21 6.05 -9.83 -4.02
C ASP A 21 6.68 -8.80 -4.96
N GLU A 22 7.46 -7.84 -4.43
CA GLU A 22 7.98 -6.70 -5.18
C GLU A 22 8.68 -7.06 -6.51
N ASN A 23 9.47 -8.15 -6.50
CA ASN A 23 10.18 -8.63 -7.68
C ASN A 23 9.22 -9.18 -8.76
N ASP A 24 8.08 -9.76 -8.35
CA ASP A 24 7.08 -10.29 -9.28
C ASP A 24 6.37 -9.15 -10.01
N LEU A 25 6.02 -8.07 -9.28
CA LEU A 25 5.36 -6.89 -9.85
C LEU A 25 6.28 -6.19 -10.86
N THR A 26 7.54 -6.02 -10.51
CA THR A 26 8.53 -5.37 -11.39
C THR A 26 8.90 -6.26 -12.58
N SER A 27 8.92 -7.58 -12.42
CA SER A 27 9.09 -8.53 -13.52
C SER A 27 7.92 -8.49 -14.50
N ALA A 28 6.68 -8.50 -14.00
CA ALA A 28 5.48 -8.36 -14.84
C ALA A 28 5.48 -7.02 -15.60
N LEU A 29 5.84 -5.92 -14.91
CA LEU A 29 5.98 -4.60 -15.54
C LEU A 29 7.08 -4.62 -16.62
N GLY A 30 8.28 -5.12 -16.30
CA GLY A 30 9.40 -5.17 -17.24
C GLY A 30 9.07 -5.97 -18.51
N PHE A 31 8.40 -7.11 -18.36
CA PHE A 31 7.93 -7.90 -19.50
C PHE A 31 6.88 -7.15 -20.34
N ALA A 32 5.93 -6.47 -19.70
CA ALA A 32 4.93 -5.68 -20.41
C ALA A 32 5.54 -4.48 -21.15
N LEU A 33 6.57 -3.85 -20.57
CA LEU A 33 7.32 -2.77 -21.22
C LEU A 33 8.06 -3.26 -22.46
N SER A 34 8.76 -4.41 -22.37
CA SER A 34 9.43 -5.00 -23.53
C SER A 34 8.45 -5.47 -24.61
N SER A 35 7.22 -5.83 -24.21
CA SER A 35 6.17 -6.31 -25.11
C SER A 35 5.27 -5.19 -25.68
N SER A 36 5.38 -3.96 -25.17
CA SER A 36 4.57 -2.82 -25.61
C SER A 36 5.39 -1.53 -25.69
N PRO A 37 5.87 -1.18 -26.89
CA PRO A 37 6.51 0.12 -27.14
C PRO A 37 5.60 1.30 -26.78
N VAL A 38 4.27 1.15 -26.93
CA VAL A 38 3.31 2.22 -26.59
C VAL A 38 3.27 2.47 -25.08
N LEU A 39 3.25 1.42 -24.26
CA LEU A 39 3.32 1.56 -22.80
C LEU A 39 4.67 2.14 -22.38
N THR A 40 5.77 1.63 -22.94
CA THR A 40 7.13 2.11 -22.65
C THR A 40 7.25 3.60 -22.95
N ALA A 41 6.77 4.06 -24.11
CA ALA A 41 6.76 5.48 -24.46
C ALA A 41 5.89 6.31 -23.50
N ALA A 42 4.75 5.77 -23.02
CA ALA A 42 3.88 6.46 -22.07
C ALA A 42 4.57 6.67 -20.71
N ILE A 43 5.19 5.62 -20.15
CA ILE A 43 5.92 5.70 -18.88
C ILE A 43 7.13 6.63 -19.00
N LEU A 44 7.94 6.49 -20.05
CA LEU A 44 9.09 7.38 -20.28
C LEU A 44 8.67 8.83 -20.45
N LYS A 45 7.56 9.10 -21.15
CA LYS A 45 7.01 10.46 -21.26
C LYS A 45 6.58 11.02 -19.91
N ARG A 46 5.92 10.22 -19.07
CA ARG A 46 5.51 10.62 -17.71
C ARG A 46 6.73 10.95 -16.85
N LEU A 47 7.71 10.05 -16.81
CA LEU A 47 8.94 10.23 -16.02
C LEU A 47 9.76 11.42 -16.54
N GLY A 48 9.91 11.55 -17.86
CA GLY A 48 10.62 12.67 -18.49
C GLY A 48 9.99 14.01 -18.12
N LYS A 49 8.64 14.11 -18.16
CA LYS A 49 7.92 15.30 -17.71
C LYS A 49 8.21 15.65 -16.25
N ARG A 50 8.28 14.66 -15.34
CA ARG A 50 8.60 14.87 -13.92
C ARG A 50 10.04 15.31 -13.70
N LEU A 51 10.96 14.81 -14.51
CA LEU A 51 12.39 15.09 -14.44
C LEU A 51 12.81 16.33 -15.24
N GLY A 52 11.89 16.99 -15.96
CA GLY A 52 12.23 18.09 -16.86
C GLY A 52 13.12 17.67 -18.03
N THR A 53 13.09 16.39 -18.43
CA THR A 53 13.93 15.83 -19.50
C THR A 53 13.08 15.11 -20.55
N ARG A 54 13.71 14.74 -21.67
CA ARG A 54 13.12 13.87 -22.68
C ARG A 54 14.01 12.66 -22.85
N PHE A 55 13.42 11.48 -22.73
CA PHE A 55 14.08 10.23 -23.03
C PHE A 55 13.90 9.90 -24.50
N SER A 56 14.98 9.50 -25.16
CA SER A 56 15.01 9.12 -26.58
C SER A 56 16.07 8.05 -26.82
N GLY A 57 15.96 7.35 -27.94
CA GLY A 57 16.87 6.28 -28.33
C GLY A 57 16.29 4.90 -28.03
N ASP A 58 17.11 3.89 -28.30
CA ASP A 58 16.75 2.49 -28.05
C ASP A 58 16.60 2.23 -26.55
N VAL A 59 15.62 1.39 -26.21
CA VAL A 59 15.29 1.04 -24.84
C VAL A 59 15.63 -0.42 -24.61
N GLU A 60 16.52 -0.67 -23.66
CA GLU A 60 16.78 -2.00 -23.13
C GLU A 60 16.12 -2.13 -21.75
N ILE A 61 15.37 -3.21 -21.56
CA ILE A 61 14.73 -3.55 -20.29
C ILE A 61 15.54 -4.68 -19.66
N ALA A 62 16.08 -4.45 -18.46
CA ALA A 62 16.82 -5.46 -17.71
C ALA A 62 16.19 -5.63 -16.32
N MET A 63 15.87 -6.86 -15.93
CA MET A 63 15.22 -7.18 -14.65
C MET A 63 16.21 -7.91 -13.75
N GLU A 64 16.13 -7.71 -12.44
CA GLU A 64 16.93 -8.41 -11.43
C GLU A 64 18.45 -8.35 -11.63
N VAL A 65 18.96 -7.22 -12.13
CA VAL A 65 20.39 -7.02 -12.41
C VAL A 65 21.20 -7.03 -11.11
N ARG A 66 22.07 -8.05 -10.97
CA ARG A 66 22.90 -8.25 -9.79
C ARG A 66 24.36 -7.90 -10.04
N ASP A 67 24.94 -7.15 -9.13
CA ASP A 67 26.38 -6.86 -9.08
C ASP A 67 26.87 -6.76 -7.62
N LYS A 68 28.07 -6.19 -7.43
CA LYS A 68 28.69 -5.99 -6.10
C LYS A 68 27.94 -5.00 -5.19
N GLN A 69 27.06 -4.17 -5.75
CA GLN A 69 26.31 -3.10 -5.08
C GLN A 69 24.89 -3.53 -4.72
N GLY A 70 24.43 -4.70 -5.18
CA GLY A 70 23.10 -5.25 -4.87
C GLY A 70 22.40 -5.85 -6.08
N ARG A 71 21.09 -6.05 -5.96
CA ARG A 71 20.20 -6.49 -7.04
C ARG A 71 19.11 -5.45 -7.22
N THR A 72 19.00 -4.87 -8.41
CA THR A 72 17.91 -3.94 -8.76
C THR A 72 16.74 -4.71 -9.32
N ASP A 73 15.52 -4.29 -8.99
CA ASP A 73 14.30 -4.96 -9.43
C ASP A 73 14.12 -4.82 -10.96
N LEU A 74 14.19 -3.59 -11.47
CA LEU A 74 14.01 -3.28 -12.89
C LEU A 74 14.89 -2.09 -13.30
N GLU A 75 15.61 -2.23 -14.41
CA GLU A 75 16.39 -1.18 -15.06
C GLU A 75 15.82 -0.91 -16.45
N VAL A 76 15.59 0.37 -16.76
CA VAL A 76 15.30 0.83 -18.12
C VAL A 76 16.50 1.62 -18.60
N ARG A 77 17.22 1.05 -19.55
CA ARG A 77 18.48 1.57 -20.08
C ARG A 77 18.22 2.25 -21.40
N LEU A 78 18.69 3.49 -21.51
CA LEU A 78 18.74 4.27 -22.74
C LEU A 78 20.18 4.70 -23.01
N ALA A 79 20.46 5.15 -24.23
CA ALA A 79 21.81 5.57 -24.64
C ALA A 79 22.46 6.56 -23.67
N GLU A 80 21.70 7.53 -23.16
CA GLU A 80 22.20 8.58 -22.26
C GLU A 80 21.53 8.57 -20.88
N ALA A 81 20.78 7.54 -20.50
CA ALA A 81 20.08 7.54 -19.21
C ALA A 81 19.90 6.12 -18.67
N LEU A 82 19.99 5.99 -17.35
CA LEU A 82 19.59 4.78 -16.63
C LEU A 82 18.46 5.12 -15.66
N LEU A 83 17.32 4.47 -15.81
CA LEU A 83 16.23 4.54 -14.84
C LEU A 83 16.25 3.24 -14.03
N VAL A 84 16.50 3.35 -12.74
CA VAL A 84 16.49 2.19 -11.83
C VAL A 84 15.21 2.23 -11.01
N PHE A 85 14.38 1.21 -11.16
CA PHE A 85 13.12 1.06 -10.47
C PHE A 85 13.31 0.21 -9.21
N GLU A 86 12.82 0.71 -8.08
CA GLU A 86 12.78 0.03 -6.79
C GLU A 86 11.32 -0.06 -6.33
N ALA A 87 10.80 -1.26 -6.19
CA ALA A 87 9.42 -1.46 -5.74
C ALA A 87 9.33 -1.67 -4.22
N LYS A 88 8.17 -1.30 -3.69
CA LYS A 88 7.73 -1.62 -2.33
C LYS A 88 6.26 -2.01 -2.33
N ARG A 89 5.91 -2.94 -1.45
CA ARG A 89 4.52 -3.32 -1.19
C ARG A 89 3.74 -2.18 -0.54
N ASP A 90 2.43 -2.19 -0.81
CA ASP A 90 1.46 -1.28 -0.20
C ASP A 90 1.88 0.19 -0.29
N TRP A 91 1.63 0.99 0.76
CA TRP A 91 2.01 2.40 0.82
C TRP A 91 3.44 2.59 1.35
N LEU A 92 4.26 1.55 1.40
CA LEU A 92 5.65 1.67 1.80
C LEU A 92 6.46 2.35 0.70
N LEU A 93 7.55 2.97 1.09
CA LEU A 93 8.52 3.60 0.21
C LEU A 93 9.92 3.13 0.60
N PRO A 94 10.86 3.02 -0.36
CA PRO A 94 12.22 2.63 -0.06
C PRO A 94 12.88 3.66 0.84
N SER A 95 13.71 3.20 1.75
CA SER A 95 14.53 4.08 2.59
C SER A 95 15.59 4.80 1.76
N GLU A 96 16.04 5.97 2.21
CA GLU A 96 17.16 6.66 1.57
C GLU A 96 18.41 5.78 1.52
N THR A 97 18.66 4.96 2.55
CA THR A 97 19.79 4.01 2.57
C THR A 97 19.71 3.00 1.44
N GLN A 98 18.53 2.46 1.12
CA GLN A 98 18.33 1.57 -0.04
C GLN A 98 18.62 2.33 -1.34
N LEU A 99 18.08 3.53 -1.50
CA LEU A 99 18.28 4.32 -2.72
C LEU A 99 19.75 4.74 -2.93
N ARG A 100 20.50 5.01 -1.84
CA ARG A 100 21.94 5.32 -1.90
C ARG A 100 22.77 4.19 -2.53
N GLN A 101 22.34 2.93 -2.40
CA GLN A 101 23.06 1.77 -2.96
C GLN A 101 23.08 1.83 -4.49
N TYR A 102 21.96 2.25 -5.11
CA TYR A 102 21.81 2.26 -6.56
C TYR A 102 22.16 3.60 -7.22
N ALA A 103 22.27 4.68 -6.45
CA ALA A 103 22.63 6.00 -6.99
C ALA A 103 23.94 5.98 -7.82
N GLY A 104 24.91 5.13 -7.45
CA GLY A 104 26.17 4.99 -8.20
C GLY A 104 26.02 4.32 -9.58
N ARG A 105 24.91 3.62 -9.83
CA ARG A 105 24.62 2.99 -11.14
C ARG A 105 24.06 3.99 -12.13
N VAL A 106 23.34 4.99 -11.64
CA VAL A 106 22.63 5.96 -12.46
C VAL A 106 23.63 6.87 -13.15
N ARG A 107 23.78 6.68 -14.47
CA ARG A 107 24.54 7.58 -15.33
C ARG A 107 23.75 8.87 -15.56
N ALA A 108 24.41 9.90 -16.11
CA ALA A 108 23.81 11.21 -16.38
C ALA A 108 22.40 11.12 -16.99
N ARG A 109 21.55 12.13 -16.78
CA ARG A 109 20.12 12.18 -17.17
C ARG A 109 19.21 11.04 -16.66
N GLY A 110 19.72 10.08 -15.91
CA GLY A 110 18.94 9.02 -15.27
C GLY A 110 18.28 9.43 -13.96
N ALA A 111 17.55 8.49 -13.35
CA ALA A 111 16.86 8.69 -12.07
C ALA A 111 16.63 7.37 -11.34
N LEU A 112 16.43 7.48 -10.03
CA LEU A 112 15.86 6.41 -9.23
C LEU A 112 14.34 6.55 -9.24
N VAL A 113 13.64 5.52 -9.70
CA VAL A 113 12.18 5.48 -9.75
C VAL A 113 11.68 4.58 -8.63
N THR A 114 10.79 5.07 -7.79
CA THR A 114 10.20 4.25 -6.72
C THR A 114 8.78 3.84 -7.10
N LEU A 115 8.42 2.57 -6.91
CA LEU A 115 7.10 2.01 -7.26
C LEU A 115 6.39 1.51 -6.00
N SER A 116 5.20 2.03 -5.69
CA SER A 116 4.33 1.47 -4.64
C SER A 116 2.89 1.97 -4.79
N GLN A 117 2.01 1.64 -3.84
CA GLN A 117 0.65 2.20 -3.76
C GLN A 117 0.61 3.58 -3.10
N ALA A 118 1.76 4.10 -2.61
CA ALA A 118 1.85 5.46 -2.12
C ALA A 118 1.42 6.45 -3.20
N SER A 119 0.75 7.53 -2.80
CA SER A 119 0.45 8.61 -3.73
C SER A 119 1.73 9.43 -4.00
N ALA A 120 1.79 10.12 -5.14
CA ALA A 120 2.90 11.03 -5.42
C ALA A 120 3.07 12.10 -4.32
N ALA A 121 1.96 12.59 -3.76
CA ALA A 121 1.98 13.56 -2.67
C ALA A 121 2.49 12.96 -1.35
N LEU A 122 2.13 11.72 -1.03
CA LEU A 122 2.67 11.03 0.14
C LEU A 122 4.17 10.80 -0.01
N ALA A 123 4.59 10.39 -1.19
CA ALA A 123 6.01 10.14 -1.47
C ALA A 123 6.86 11.40 -1.40
N ALA A 124 6.36 12.55 -1.87
CA ALA A 124 7.06 13.82 -1.76
C ALA A 124 7.32 14.27 -0.30
N LEU A 125 6.55 13.77 0.68
CA LEU A 125 6.79 14.05 2.10
C LEU A 125 7.80 13.11 2.75
N GLN A 126 8.06 11.94 2.15
CA GLN A 126 8.82 10.85 2.78
C GLN A 126 10.13 10.54 2.06
N LEU A 127 10.20 10.79 0.75
CA LEU A 127 11.40 10.63 -0.04
C LEU A 127 12.10 11.97 -0.23
N PRO A 128 13.44 12.01 -0.19
CA PRO A 128 14.17 13.19 -0.65
C PRO A 128 14.02 13.33 -2.17
N ASP A 129 14.09 14.56 -2.67
CA ASP A 129 14.02 14.84 -4.12
C ASP A 129 15.20 14.23 -4.89
N GLN A 130 16.32 14.02 -4.21
CA GLN A 130 17.53 13.43 -4.78
C GLN A 130 18.38 12.73 -3.73
N VAL A 131 19.22 11.81 -4.18
CA VAL A 131 20.21 11.13 -3.35
C VAL A 131 21.53 11.05 -4.11
N ARG A 132 22.62 11.51 -3.50
CA ARG A 132 23.94 11.63 -4.17
C ARG A 132 23.88 12.35 -5.53
N GLY A 133 23.02 13.37 -5.64
CA GLY A 133 22.81 14.14 -6.88
C GLY A 133 21.98 13.44 -7.95
N VAL A 134 21.48 12.22 -7.68
CA VAL A 134 20.58 11.49 -8.56
C VAL A 134 19.13 11.82 -8.20
N PRO A 135 18.30 12.30 -9.14
CA PRO A 135 16.88 12.56 -8.90
C PRO A 135 16.12 11.31 -8.48
N ILE A 136 15.17 11.47 -7.56
CA ILE A 136 14.23 10.42 -7.16
C ILE A 136 12.84 10.81 -7.65
N VAL A 137 12.16 9.90 -8.33
CA VAL A 137 10.79 10.09 -8.80
C VAL A 137 9.93 8.93 -8.34
N HIS A 138 8.89 9.23 -7.57
CA HIS A 138 7.90 8.21 -7.26
C HIS A 138 6.92 8.01 -8.42
N LEU A 139 6.65 6.76 -8.79
CA LEU A 139 5.64 6.35 -9.76
C LEU A 139 4.63 5.42 -9.06
N PRO A 140 3.45 5.92 -8.68
CA PRO A 140 2.41 5.08 -8.08
C PRO A 140 1.96 3.97 -9.02
N TRP A 141 1.63 2.79 -8.48
CA TRP A 141 1.06 1.71 -9.29
C TRP A 141 -0.28 2.09 -9.95
N THR A 142 -1.02 3.03 -9.36
CA THR A 142 -2.24 3.60 -9.97
C THR A 142 -1.93 4.38 -11.25
N ASP A 143 -0.81 5.13 -11.26
CA ASP A 143 -0.38 5.86 -12.46
C ASP A 143 0.05 4.90 -13.57
N VAL A 144 0.70 3.78 -13.20
CA VAL A 144 1.04 2.70 -14.14
C VAL A 144 -0.23 2.10 -14.73
N LEU A 145 -1.26 1.82 -13.91
CA LEU A 145 -2.55 1.33 -14.39
C LEU A 145 -3.24 2.31 -15.36
N ASP A 146 -3.15 3.62 -15.09
CA ASP A 146 -3.68 4.65 -16.00
C ASP A 146 -2.94 4.66 -17.34
N ASP A 147 -1.60 4.55 -17.31
CA ASP A 147 -0.77 4.45 -18.51
C ASP A 147 -1.06 3.17 -19.30
N VAL A 148 -1.25 2.03 -18.62
CA VAL A 148 -1.68 0.76 -19.23
C VAL A 148 -3.05 0.91 -19.88
N ALA A 149 -4.02 1.53 -19.21
CA ALA A 149 -5.36 1.73 -19.75
C ALA A 149 -5.33 2.63 -21.00
N ALA A 150 -4.54 3.70 -20.98
CA ALA A 150 -4.36 4.61 -22.12
C ALA A 150 -3.62 3.96 -23.29
N ALA A 151 -2.58 3.16 -23.02
CA ALA A 151 -1.84 2.40 -24.03
C ALA A 151 -2.73 1.34 -24.68
N ARG A 152 -3.50 0.59 -23.87
CA ARG A 152 -4.41 -0.46 -24.34
C ARG A 152 -5.41 0.04 -25.39
N GLY A 153 -5.90 1.28 -25.26
CA GLY A 153 -6.79 1.90 -26.24
C GLY A 153 -6.17 2.12 -27.62
N LYS A 154 -4.83 2.10 -27.72
CA LYS A 154 -4.06 2.33 -28.95
C LYS A 154 -3.46 1.06 -29.54
N CYS A 155 -3.42 -0.03 -28.78
CA CYS A 155 -2.79 -1.29 -29.16
C CYS A 155 -3.81 -2.32 -29.68
N ARG A 156 -3.32 -3.30 -30.45
CA ARG A 156 -4.10 -4.46 -30.93
C ARG A 156 -3.29 -5.75 -30.79
N GLY A 157 -3.93 -6.90 -30.97
CA GLY A 157 -3.26 -8.21 -31.00
C GLY A 157 -2.49 -8.52 -29.72
N ARG A 158 -1.28 -9.06 -29.86
CA ARG A 158 -0.44 -9.51 -28.72
C ARG A 158 -0.06 -8.37 -27.77
N GLU A 159 0.22 -7.18 -28.30
CA GLU A 159 0.54 -6.02 -27.45
C GLU A 159 -0.63 -5.69 -26.52
N ARG A 160 -1.85 -5.61 -27.05
CA ARG A 160 -3.06 -5.37 -26.25
C ARG A 160 -3.30 -6.48 -25.22
N PHE A 161 -3.10 -7.74 -25.62
CA PHE A 161 -3.26 -8.88 -24.73
C PHE A 161 -2.36 -8.76 -23.49
N TRP A 162 -1.07 -8.44 -23.66
CA TRP A 162 -0.15 -8.28 -22.53
C TRP A 162 -0.52 -7.11 -21.61
N LEU A 163 -1.06 -6.02 -22.16
CA LEU A 163 -1.59 -4.91 -21.37
C LEU A 163 -2.85 -5.30 -20.58
N GLU A 164 -3.68 -6.19 -21.11
CA GLU A 164 -4.85 -6.73 -20.41
C GLU A 164 -4.42 -7.66 -19.27
N GLU A 165 -3.46 -8.56 -19.51
CA GLU A 165 -2.87 -9.43 -18.49
C GLU A 165 -2.20 -8.63 -17.37
N LEU A 166 -1.42 -7.59 -17.70
CA LEU A 166 -0.80 -6.72 -16.69
C LEU A 166 -1.86 -5.96 -15.90
N SER A 167 -2.90 -5.45 -16.56
CA SER A 167 -3.98 -4.71 -15.89
C SER A 167 -4.74 -5.60 -14.90
N ALA A 168 -5.06 -6.83 -15.31
CA ALA A 168 -5.74 -7.81 -14.43
C ALA A 168 -4.86 -8.16 -13.22
N TYR A 169 -3.59 -8.45 -13.45
CA TYR A 169 -2.62 -8.78 -12.42
C TYR A 169 -2.45 -7.63 -11.40
N LEU A 170 -2.12 -6.43 -11.87
CA LEU A 170 -1.91 -5.27 -10.99
C LEU A 170 -3.18 -4.89 -10.22
N LYS A 171 -4.38 -5.01 -10.81
CA LYS A 171 -5.64 -4.76 -10.10
C LYS A 171 -5.90 -5.79 -9.00
N GLY A 172 -5.46 -7.02 -9.18
CA GLY A 172 -5.41 -8.02 -8.12
C GLY A 172 -4.48 -7.53 -7.01
N VAL A 173 -3.20 -7.34 -7.31
CA VAL A 173 -2.18 -7.02 -6.30
C VAL A 173 -2.45 -5.72 -5.53
N ILE A 174 -2.80 -4.61 -6.21
CA ILE A 174 -3.06 -3.30 -5.60
C ILE A 174 -4.30 -3.32 -4.69
N ARG A 175 -5.16 -4.34 -4.80
CA ARG A 175 -6.38 -4.47 -3.99
C ARG A 175 -6.34 -5.60 -2.97
N VAL A 176 -5.38 -6.51 -3.06
CA VAL A 176 -5.40 -7.73 -2.26
C VAL A 176 -4.88 -7.42 -0.86
N ARG A 177 -5.83 -7.24 0.04
CA ARG A 177 -5.66 -7.77 1.39
C ARG A 177 -5.94 -9.26 1.32
N ASP A 178 -5.11 -10.07 1.97
CA ASP A 178 -5.38 -11.50 2.06
C ASP A 178 -6.75 -11.70 2.73
N VAL A 179 -7.72 -12.26 2.00
CA VAL A 179 -9.08 -12.47 2.52
C VAL A 179 -9.09 -13.51 3.64
N ALA A 180 -8.10 -14.42 3.64
CA ALA A 180 -7.93 -15.42 4.69
C ALA A 180 -7.31 -14.83 5.97
N ASP A 181 -6.68 -13.65 5.88
CA ASP A 181 -6.11 -13.00 7.07
C ASP A 181 -7.23 -12.48 7.99
N SER A 182 -7.45 -13.21 9.08
CA SER A 182 -8.41 -12.90 10.13
C SER A 182 -7.84 -11.97 11.21
N ARG A 183 -6.61 -11.46 11.05
CA ARG A 183 -6.01 -10.54 12.03
C ARG A 183 -6.82 -9.25 12.12
N THR A 184 -7.22 -8.96 13.34
CA THR A 184 -8.02 -7.81 13.73
C THR A 184 -7.17 -6.85 14.54
N TYR A 185 -7.14 -5.58 14.15
CA TYR A 185 -6.42 -4.54 14.88
C TYR A 185 -7.34 -3.86 15.88
N CYS A 186 -7.08 -4.05 17.18
CA CYS A 186 -7.88 -3.50 18.26
C CYS A 186 -7.29 -2.21 18.80
N VAL A 187 -8.10 -1.15 18.85
CA VAL A 187 -7.70 0.20 19.26
C VAL A 187 -8.57 0.71 20.40
N SER A 188 -7.93 1.35 21.40
CA SER A 188 -8.64 2.09 22.44
C SER A 188 -9.09 3.45 21.95
N LEU A 189 -10.38 3.74 22.09
CA LEU A 189 -10.94 5.05 21.79
C LEU A 189 -11.14 5.85 23.07
N ASN A 190 -11.06 7.17 22.94
CA ASN A 190 -11.38 8.13 24.00
C ASN A 190 -12.58 9.00 23.57
N HIS A 191 -13.10 9.75 24.54
CA HIS A 191 -14.18 10.73 24.33
C HIS A 191 -13.63 12.15 24.09
N GLN A 192 -12.35 12.28 23.73
CA GLN A 192 -11.78 13.57 23.39
C GLN A 192 -12.30 14.01 22.02
N LYS A 193 -12.72 15.26 21.96
CA LYS A 193 -13.18 15.90 20.73
C LYS A 193 -12.02 16.15 19.78
N THR A 194 -12.22 15.87 18.50
CA THR A 194 -11.21 16.08 17.45
C THR A 194 -11.17 17.53 16.96
N GLY A 195 -12.09 18.38 17.42
CA GLY A 195 -12.26 19.75 16.94
C GLY A 195 -12.87 19.83 15.55
N GLY A 196 -12.87 21.05 15.00
CA GLY A 196 -13.43 21.35 13.70
C GLY A 196 -14.97 21.45 13.70
N LYS A 197 -15.58 21.63 12.53
CA LYS A 197 -17.04 21.86 12.43
C LYS A 197 -17.89 20.69 12.91
N LEU A 198 -17.46 19.46 12.66
CA LEU A 198 -18.20 18.27 13.10
C LEU A 198 -18.04 18.00 14.59
N ASP A 199 -16.92 18.44 15.18
CA ASP A 199 -16.53 18.27 16.57
C ASP A 199 -16.93 16.90 17.15
N LEU A 200 -16.46 15.83 16.51
CA LEU A 200 -16.77 14.45 16.92
C LEU A 200 -15.67 13.92 17.84
N THR A 201 -16.04 13.02 18.74
CA THR A 201 -15.07 12.15 19.42
C THR A 201 -14.64 11.00 18.51
N PHE A 202 -13.53 10.31 18.81
CA PHE A 202 -13.16 9.10 18.07
C PHE A 202 -14.23 8.01 18.15
N VAL A 203 -14.93 7.89 19.28
CA VAL A 203 -16.09 6.99 19.42
C VAL A 203 -17.18 7.37 18.41
N GLU A 204 -17.46 8.66 18.24
CA GLU A 204 -18.47 9.15 17.29
C GLU A 204 -18.03 9.01 15.82
N TRP A 205 -16.74 9.19 15.51
CA TRP A 205 -16.20 8.89 14.17
C TRP A 205 -16.48 7.44 13.77
N VAL A 206 -16.20 6.50 14.66
CA VAL A 206 -16.44 5.07 14.41
C VAL A 206 -17.93 4.75 14.34
N THR A 207 -18.72 5.26 15.29
CA THR A 207 -20.14 4.86 15.44
C THR A 207 -21.11 5.61 14.53
N LYS A 208 -20.83 6.88 14.19
CA LYS A 208 -21.72 7.72 13.37
C LYS A 208 -21.23 7.87 11.93
N LYS A 209 -19.91 7.96 11.72
CA LYS A 209 -19.33 8.15 10.37
C LYS A 209 -18.81 6.85 9.76
N PHE A 210 -18.71 5.77 10.54
CA PHE A 210 -18.10 4.51 10.11
C PHE A 210 -16.72 4.75 9.51
N THR A 211 -15.92 5.54 10.22
CA THR A 211 -14.57 5.91 9.82
C THR A 211 -13.66 5.87 11.02
N TYR A 212 -12.44 5.40 10.81
CA TYR A 212 -11.34 5.57 11.74
C TYR A 212 -10.11 6.08 11.01
N TYR A 213 -9.26 6.85 11.68
CA TYR A 213 -7.99 7.31 11.12
C TYR A 213 -6.93 7.37 12.20
N HIS A 214 -5.67 7.26 11.78
CA HIS A 214 -4.51 7.42 12.66
C HIS A 214 -3.27 7.85 11.88
N PRO A 215 -2.25 8.40 12.56
CA PRO A 215 -0.96 8.66 11.95
C PRO A 215 -0.39 7.41 11.28
N TYR A 216 0.03 7.53 10.02
CA TYR A 216 0.51 6.40 9.24
C TYR A 216 1.94 6.00 9.63
N GLY A 217 2.16 4.71 9.93
CA GLY A 217 3.49 4.12 10.11
C GLY A 217 4.33 4.60 11.30
N VAL A 218 3.77 5.40 12.21
CA VAL A 218 4.51 5.93 13.39
C VAL A 218 4.09 5.21 14.67
N SER A 219 5.00 5.09 15.64
CA SER A 219 4.71 4.58 16.99
C SER A 219 3.97 3.22 17.02
N GLY A 220 4.26 2.31 16.08
CA GLY A 220 3.63 0.99 16.01
C GLY A 220 2.19 0.99 15.44
N TRP A 221 1.78 2.07 14.77
CA TRP A 221 0.63 2.02 13.87
C TRP A 221 0.94 1.13 12.65
N PRO A 222 -0.06 0.41 12.13
CA PRO A 222 0.15 -0.49 11.00
C PRO A 222 0.46 0.31 9.73
N THR A 223 1.39 -0.22 8.94
CA THR A 223 1.71 0.26 7.59
C THR A 223 0.84 -0.41 6.52
N GLU A 224 0.29 -1.59 6.85
CA GLU A 224 -0.69 -2.30 6.02
C GLU A 224 -2.08 -2.16 6.64
N PRO A 225 -3.10 -1.74 5.87
CA PRO A 225 -4.46 -1.65 6.39
C PRO A 225 -4.98 -3.01 6.87
N PRO A 226 -5.47 -3.11 8.12
CA PRO A 226 -6.05 -4.36 8.60
C PRO A 226 -7.34 -4.69 7.84
N ASN A 227 -7.67 -5.98 7.73
CA ASN A 227 -8.97 -6.43 7.24
C ASN A 227 -10.11 -6.07 8.18
N PHE A 228 -9.83 -6.15 9.48
CA PHE A 228 -10.79 -5.94 10.54
C PHE A 228 -10.23 -5.01 11.59
N MET A 229 -11.09 -4.15 12.14
CA MET A 229 -10.77 -3.32 13.28
C MET A 229 -11.74 -3.56 14.40
N ALA A 230 -11.19 -3.67 15.61
CA ALA A 230 -11.96 -3.69 16.85
C ALA A 230 -11.71 -2.38 17.62
N PHE A 231 -12.73 -1.91 18.31
CA PHE A 231 -12.69 -0.65 19.04
C PHE A 231 -13.14 -0.87 20.47
N ARG A 232 -12.31 -0.48 21.42
CA ARG A 232 -12.57 -0.60 22.85
C ARG A 232 -12.69 0.74 23.54
N TRP A 233 -13.64 0.85 24.45
CA TRP A 233 -13.80 1.96 25.39
C TRP A 233 -14.69 1.49 26.55
N GLY A 234 -14.63 2.20 27.68
CA GLY A 234 -15.42 1.82 28.87
C GLY A 234 -15.09 0.41 29.39
N GLY A 235 -13.84 -0.03 29.27
CA GLY A 235 -13.41 -1.33 29.79
C GLY A 235 -13.83 -2.54 28.94
N ALA A 236 -14.37 -2.36 27.73
CA ALA A 236 -14.77 -3.45 26.85
C ALA A 236 -14.45 -3.17 25.38
N VAL A 237 -14.29 -4.21 24.56
CA VAL A 237 -14.41 -4.12 23.10
C VAL A 237 -15.89 -3.95 22.77
N GLN A 238 -16.21 -2.90 22.04
CA GLN A 238 -17.59 -2.43 21.84
C GLN A 238 -18.04 -2.58 20.40
N ARG A 239 -17.10 -2.53 19.44
CA ARG A 239 -17.39 -2.58 18.01
C ARG A 239 -16.33 -3.37 17.30
N ILE A 240 -16.76 -4.22 16.37
CA ILE A 240 -15.90 -4.91 15.42
C ILE A 240 -16.44 -4.60 14.03
N HIS A 241 -15.56 -4.16 13.14
CA HIS A 241 -15.89 -3.77 11.77
C HIS A 241 -14.92 -4.38 10.79
N ARG A 242 -15.44 -4.81 9.63
CA ARG A 242 -14.61 -4.97 8.43
C ARG A 242 -14.21 -3.60 7.92
N VAL A 243 -12.94 -3.43 7.52
CA VAL A 243 -12.47 -2.26 6.79
C VAL A 243 -12.83 -2.44 5.32
N VAL A 244 -13.72 -1.59 4.81
CA VAL A 244 -14.22 -1.67 3.43
C VAL A 244 -13.34 -0.90 2.43
N LYS A 245 -12.64 0.13 2.90
CA LYS A 245 -11.68 0.90 2.10
C LYS A 245 -10.59 1.43 3.03
N ALA A 246 -9.36 1.47 2.54
CA ALA A 246 -8.28 2.22 3.16
C ALA A 246 -7.64 3.17 2.15
N GLU A 247 -7.12 4.28 2.66
CA GLU A 247 -6.29 5.21 1.92
C GLU A 247 -5.25 5.82 2.87
N VAL A 248 -4.09 6.20 2.35
CA VAL A 248 -3.10 7.00 3.08
C VAL A 248 -3.04 8.37 2.42
N VAL A 249 -3.29 9.41 3.21
CA VAL A 249 -3.26 10.81 2.76
C VAL A 249 -2.03 11.53 3.33
N PRO A 250 -1.42 12.48 2.59
CA PRO A 250 -0.29 13.28 3.06
C PRO A 250 -0.58 14.06 4.34
N THR A 251 -1.79 14.62 4.46
CA THR A 251 -2.31 15.27 5.66
C THR A 251 -3.76 14.87 5.88
N LEU A 252 -4.19 14.75 7.14
CA LEU A 252 -5.59 14.45 7.44
C LEU A 252 -6.53 15.55 6.92
N LEU A 253 -6.02 16.77 6.78
CA LEU A 253 -6.77 17.93 6.27
C LEU A 253 -7.15 17.80 4.79
N ASP A 254 -6.44 16.99 4.00
CA ASP A 254 -6.80 16.72 2.60
C ASP A 254 -8.19 16.06 2.51
N ARG A 255 -8.54 15.28 3.54
CA ARG A 255 -9.82 14.59 3.63
C ARG A 255 -10.84 15.33 4.48
N TYR A 256 -10.38 15.97 5.56
CA TYR A 256 -11.20 16.64 6.54
C TYR A 256 -10.66 18.05 6.79
N PRO A 257 -10.87 18.98 5.83
CA PRO A 257 -10.26 20.32 5.86
C PRO A 257 -10.76 21.18 7.02
N ASP A 258 -11.91 20.83 7.61
CA ASP A 258 -12.46 21.53 8.76
C ASP A 258 -11.81 21.15 10.11
N LEU A 259 -10.95 20.12 10.16
CA LEU A 259 -10.23 19.76 11.40
C LEU A 259 -9.14 20.80 11.73
N PRO A 260 -8.76 20.96 13.01
CA PRO A 260 -7.69 21.89 13.39
C PRO A 260 -6.35 21.48 12.76
N GLY A 261 -5.64 22.44 12.15
CA GLY A 261 -4.27 22.24 11.68
C GLY A 261 -3.28 22.25 12.83
N ASN A 262 -2.67 21.10 13.11
CA ASN A 262 -1.64 20.92 14.14
C ASN A 262 -0.73 19.73 13.77
N ASP A 263 0.33 19.48 14.56
CA ASP A 263 1.27 18.39 14.31
C ASP A 263 0.63 17.01 14.18
N PHE A 264 -0.53 16.80 14.81
CA PHE A 264 -1.28 15.56 14.64
C PHE A 264 -1.95 15.50 13.28
N THR A 265 -2.64 16.55 12.81
CA THR A 265 -3.38 16.50 11.53
C THR A 265 -2.51 16.78 10.31
N LEU A 266 -1.43 17.55 10.45
CA LEU A 266 -0.48 17.95 9.40
C LEU A 266 0.61 16.90 9.17
N ARG A 267 0.22 15.63 9.06
CA ARG A 267 1.13 14.53 8.76
C ARG A 267 0.41 13.37 8.09
N PRO A 268 1.15 12.41 7.50
CA PRO A 268 0.55 11.26 6.85
C PRO A 268 -0.42 10.50 7.75
N HIS A 269 -1.62 10.22 7.23
CA HIS A 269 -2.68 9.52 7.95
C HIS A 269 -3.22 8.35 7.14
N ALA A 270 -3.36 7.19 7.79
CA ALA A 270 -4.20 6.12 7.28
C ALA A 270 -5.66 6.44 7.63
N ILE A 271 -6.55 6.31 6.66
CA ILE A 271 -7.98 6.52 6.81
C ILE A 271 -8.68 5.24 6.38
N TYR A 272 -9.52 4.72 7.28
CA TYR A 272 -10.28 3.50 7.08
C TYR A 272 -11.77 3.82 7.02
N LYS A 273 -12.40 3.43 5.92
CA LYS A 273 -13.85 3.32 5.88
C LYS A 273 -14.24 1.97 6.47
N LEU A 274 -15.14 2.00 7.44
CA LEU A 274 -15.65 0.83 8.13
C LEU A 274 -16.98 0.40 7.50
N SER A 275 -17.25 -0.90 7.59
CA SER A 275 -18.57 -1.46 7.27
C SER A 275 -19.64 -0.86 8.17
N ALA A 276 -20.79 -0.47 7.59
CA ALA A 276 -21.91 0.04 8.37
C ALA A 276 -22.49 -1.02 9.30
N ARG A 277 -22.52 -2.28 8.85
CA ARG A 277 -22.88 -3.44 9.67
C ARG A 277 -21.68 -3.86 10.52
N ARG A 278 -21.88 -3.91 11.83
CA ARG A 278 -20.91 -4.47 12.78
C ARG A 278 -20.83 -5.99 12.63
N LEU A 279 -19.66 -6.54 12.87
CA LEU A 279 -19.47 -7.98 13.01
C LEU A 279 -19.84 -8.41 14.43
N PRO A 280 -20.33 -9.65 14.61
CA PRO A 280 -20.55 -10.22 15.94
C PRO A 280 -19.22 -10.38 16.70
N PRO A 281 -19.25 -10.55 18.03
CA PRO A 281 -20.43 -10.37 18.88
C PRO A 281 -20.87 -8.90 18.92
N LEU A 282 -22.19 -8.68 19.05
CA LEU A 282 -22.76 -7.34 19.12
C LEU A 282 -22.78 -6.78 20.55
N GLU A 283 -22.71 -7.69 21.53
CA GLU A 283 -22.56 -7.36 22.94
C GLU A 283 -21.11 -6.98 23.26
N PRO A 284 -20.88 -6.08 24.24
CA PRO A 284 -19.53 -5.71 24.64
C PRO A 284 -18.75 -6.91 25.20
N ILE A 285 -17.50 -7.09 24.75
CA ILE A 285 -16.58 -8.09 25.30
C ILE A 285 -15.72 -7.41 26.37
N PRO A 286 -15.80 -7.79 27.66
CA PRO A 286 -14.98 -7.22 28.72
C PRO A 286 -13.47 -7.30 28.41
N THR A 287 -12.70 -6.30 28.83
CA THR A 287 -11.25 -6.27 28.53
C THR A 287 -10.50 -7.39 29.25
N GLY A 288 -10.89 -7.76 30.46
CA GLY A 288 -10.28 -8.85 31.25
C GLY A 288 -8.89 -8.56 31.84
N ALA A 289 -8.22 -7.49 31.41
CA ALA A 289 -6.89 -7.08 31.90
C ALA A 289 -6.70 -5.55 31.82
N PRO A 290 -5.75 -4.96 32.58
CA PRO A 290 -5.50 -3.52 32.58
C PRO A 290 -4.67 -3.07 31.36
N TYR A 291 -5.15 -3.38 30.15
CA TYR A 291 -4.58 -2.81 28.93
C TYR A 291 -4.91 -1.32 28.89
N ARG A 292 -3.88 -0.47 29.06
CA ARG A 292 -3.97 1.01 29.01
C ARG A 292 -4.46 1.50 27.64
N ALA A 293 -3.72 2.37 26.94
CA ALA A 293 -4.05 2.77 25.56
C ALA A 293 -3.43 1.83 24.51
N ASN A 294 -2.98 0.63 24.91
CA ASN A 294 -2.26 -0.30 24.04
C ASN A 294 -3.12 -0.74 22.85
N ARG A 295 -2.50 -0.72 21.66
CA ARG A 295 -3.08 -1.26 20.43
C ARG A 295 -2.58 -2.68 20.26
N MET A 296 -3.47 -3.59 19.89
CA MET A 296 -3.12 -5.01 19.85
C MET A 296 -3.72 -5.69 18.63
N TRP A 297 -2.95 -6.64 18.10
CA TRP A 297 -3.43 -7.59 17.10
C TRP A 297 -4.05 -8.80 17.81
N VAL A 298 -5.19 -9.25 17.31
CA VAL A 298 -5.93 -10.43 17.80
C VAL A 298 -6.54 -11.15 16.59
N LEU A 299 -6.65 -12.47 16.62
CA LEU A 299 -7.40 -13.22 15.61
C LEU A 299 -8.90 -12.97 15.78
N LEU A 300 -9.62 -12.75 14.68
CA LEU A 300 -11.04 -12.40 14.72
C LEU A 300 -11.89 -13.48 15.40
N ASP A 301 -11.65 -14.74 15.08
CA ASP A 301 -12.36 -15.89 15.63
C ASP A 301 -12.15 -16.01 17.16
N GLN A 302 -10.92 -15.78 17.63
CA GLN A 302 -10.61 -15.76 19.06
C GLN A 302 -11.30 -14.58 19.76
N LEU A 303 -11.30 -13.40 19.13
CA LEU A 303 -12.03 -12.24 19.64
C LEU A 303 -13.54 -12.48 19.70
N GLN A 304 -14.09 -13.29 18.79
CA GLN A 304 -15.53 -13.57 18.72
C GLN A 304 -16.03 -14.62 19.70
N THR A 305 -15.12 -15.45 20.23
CA THR A 305 -15.48 -16.64 21.00
C THR A 305 -14.96 -16.63 22.44
N ALA A 306 -13.96 -15.80 22.76
CA ALA A 306 -13.47 -15.65 24.12
C ALA A 306 -14.42 -14.82 25.00
N ASP A 307 -14.39 -15.09 26.31
CA ASP A 307 -15.21 -14.35 27.28
C ASP A 307 -14.62 -12.96 27.54
N THR A 308 -13.31 -12.80 27.38
CA THR A 308 -12.61 -11.52 27.52
C THR A 308 -11.64 -11.24 26.38
N PHE A 309 -11.35 -9.97 26.16
CA PHE A 309 -10.36 -9.55 25.18
C PHE A 309 -8.94 -10.00 25.55
N ALA A 310 -8.58 -10.02 26.84
CA ALA A 310 -7.28 -10.51 27.29
C ALA A 310 -7.07 -11.98 26.94
N GLU A 311 -8.06 -12.81 27.20
CA GLU A 311 -8.06 -14.22 26.80
C GLU A 311 -7.94 -14.39 25.29
N ALA A 312 -8.71 -13.61 24.49
CA ALA A 312 -8.60 -13.66 23.03
C ALA A 312 -7.18 -13.34 22.53
N VAL A 313 -6.51 -12.36 23.14
CA VAL A 313 -5.14 -11.97 22.79
C VAL A 313 -4.14 -13.06 23.14
N GLU A 314 -4.28 -13.69 24.30
CA GLU A 314 -3.44 -14.81 24.72
C GLU A 314 -3.58 -16.01 23.79
N ARG A 315 -4.82 -16.49 23.56
CA ARG A 315 -5.11 -17.58 22.62
C ARG A 315 -4.58 -17.30 21.22
N SER A 316 -4.71 -16.05 20.74
CA SER A 316 -4.17 -15.64 19.44
C SER A 316 -2.64 -15.75 19.40
N ARG A 317 -1.94 -15.40 20.47
CA ARG A 317 -0.47 -15.49 20.53
C ARG A 317 -0.02 -16.95 20.51
N GLU A 318 -0.68 -17.82 21.25
CA GLU A 318 -0.36 -19.25 21.29
C GLU A 318 -0.52 -19.89 19.91
N LEU A 319 -1.62 -19.61 19.21
CA LEU A 319 -1.86 -20.11 17.85
C LEU A 319 -0.83 -19.59 16.85
N ILE A 320 -0.43 -18.31 16.94
CA ILE A 320 0.55 -17.72 16.03
C ILE A 320 1.97 -18.22 16.32
N GLN A 321 2.32 -18.49 17.58
CA GLN A 321 3.63 -19.01 17.95
C GLN A 321 3.79 -20.52 17.71
N GLY A 322 2.68 -21.26 17.69
CA GLY A 322 2.64 -22.70 17.41
C GLY A 322 2.54 -23.07 15.93
N ALA A 323 2.38 -22.09 15.02
CA ALA A 323 2.29 -22.26 13.56
C ALA A 323 3.63 -21.96 12.88
#